data_AF-A0A449A4L7-F1
#
_entry.id   AF-A0A449A4L7-F1
#
_cell.length_a   1.000
_cell.length_b   1.000
_cell.length_c   1.000
_cell.angle_alpha   90.00
_cell.angle_beta   90.00
_cell.angle_gamma   90.00
#
_symmetry.space_group_name_H-M   'P 1'
#
loop_
_entity.id
_entity.type
_entity.pdbx_description
1 polymer ?
#
loop_
_entity_poly.entity_id
_entity_poly.type
_entity_poly.pdbx_seq_one_letter_code
_entity_poly.pdbx_strand_id
1 'polypeptide(L)'
;MQKEKILFSHFLRFKTMQPFFVWNSVDNLNYSSLESESLEDENEQLWNFDDLLDNGDENKNDKFIVTKSNVYLELTKKFIEDIILKYGYENIYVVKSKKTDEAIKETVEILKSNKYRIILFGVFEYKNAIARVDLLDLEKRKISCLKLSTSTKIKDVLKIYWNFQIIRNFLELKNASYFLISTNEKPKKGEILFDEIFNINLNKNKKKFKVSDKIPNSQEFFYKKLSNQQGIGYDEWNSNDKKIFNNSIFKIVNEKKIELKNKTIYLEEINYAIKKINSFKNVDKIQNFSELDNGPFGSNPNVNFIVEQFYPEIANFSGKVLSKKSILNFIETRNITYIQFIEYLKSVNARIDLSINDEEILNILNNPKNSIVWYDFEGFSLPFPPIDGVEPYKQIVFQLSIKKTYKNKIYTENIVYDPKKIDLNVFVEIIEKIYSNGSDYFVVFNKSYENTRIKEMMNLIKENDEEKHEKLLYKYNHIIENTIDLADFFSKYKANEFILPSIFFSKLKGYYSIKKIEKLITENKEKLNLKNFIIPYKELVIQNGVLAMSKAIDRYLGIIGDKEWEDEKINLKKYCENDVMAMIMVVEFINWTIKHKDKIKDL
;
A
#
# COMPACT_ATOMS: atom_id res chain seq x y z
N MET A 1 19.24 18.65 32.41
CA MET A 1 18.22 17.90 31.65
C MET A 1 18.57 17.96 30.19
N GLN A 2 18.88 16.83 29.56
CA GLN A 2 19.07 16.77 28.10
C GLN A 2 17.71 17.08 27.48
N LYS A 3 17.60 18.13 26.66
CA LYS A 3 16.34 18.45 25.98
C LYS A 3 16.06 17.31 25.02
N GLU A 4 14.92 16.64 25.22
CA GLU A 4 14.45 15.61 24.31
C GLU A 4 14.37 16.15 22.88
N LYS A 5 14.86 15.33 21.94
CA LYS A 5 15.15 15.71 20.55
C LYS A 5 13.88 15.68 19.69
N ILE A 6 13.75 16.64 18.80
CA ILE A 6 12.69 16.67 17.80
C ILE A 6 13.16 15.96 16.55
N LEU A 7 12.54 14.82 16.26
CA LEU A 7 12.73 14.05 15.03
C LEU A 7 11.79 14.50 13.91
N PHE A 8 12.07 14.04 12.68
CA PHE A 8 11.19 14.28 11.53
C PHE A 8 9.76 13.74 11.77
N SER A 9 9.60 12.60 12.45
CA SER A 9 8.27 12.06 12.82
C SER A 9 7.41 13.08 13.56
N HIS A 10 7.96 13.83 14.50
CA HIS A 10 7.24 14.90 15.20
C HIS A 10 6.82 16.03 14.24
N PHE A 11 7.68 16.40 13.29
CA PHE A 11 7.34 17.41 12.28
C PHE A 11 6.27 16.90 11.30
N LEU A 12 6.36 15.64 10.88
CA LEU A 12 5.34 14.99 10.06
C LEU A 12 3.99 14.98 10.77
N ARG A 13 3.96 14.56 12.03
CA ARG A 13 2.75 14.56 12.87
C ARG A 13 2.22 15.98 13.06
N PHE A 14 3.08 16.96 13.32
CA PHE A 14 2.71 18.39 13.38
C PHE A 14 2.00 18.89 12.11
N LYS A 15 2.34 18.33 10.94
CA LYS A 15 1.74 18.71 9.64
C LYS A 15 0.56 17.86 9.21
N THR A 16 0.27 16.74 9.88
CA THR A 16 -0.72 15.75 9.43
C THR A 16 -1.72 15.33 10.51
N MET A 17 -1.52 15.78 11.75
CA MET A 17 -2.30 15.39 12.91
C MET A 17 -2.54 16.58 13.84
N GLN A 18 -3.58 16.48 14.66
CA GLN A 18 -3.81 17.41 15.77
C GLN A 18 -2.72 17.36 16.86
N PRO A 19 -2.58 18.42 17.69
CA PRO A 19 -1.46 18.62 18.62
C PRO A 19 -1.13 17.45 19.55
N PHE A 20 -2.15 16.73 20.05
CA PHE A 20 -1.95 15.59 20.95
C PHE A 20 -1.03 14.52 20.34
N PHE A 21 -1.26 14.14 19.08
CA PHE A 21 -0.52 13.04 18.46
C PHE A 21 0.90 13.40 18.06
N VAL A 22 1.34 14.65 18.23
CA VAL A 22 2.71 15.03 17.90
C VAL A 22 3.72 14.31 18.80
N TRP A 23 3.43 14.21 20.09
CA TRP A 23 4.28 13.51 21.08
C TRP A 23 3.65 12.24 21.64
N ASN A 24 2.33 12.07 21.53
CA ASN A 24 1.63 10.92 22.10
C ASN A 24 1.27 9.90 21.01
N SER A 25 1.42 8.62 21.30
CA SER A 25 0.81 7.51 20.56
C SER A 25 -0.47 7.06 21.24
N VAL A 26 -1.34 6.40 20.47
CA VAL A 26 -2.40 5.57 21.05
C VAL A 26 -1.88 4.16 21.03
N ASP A 27 -1.44 3.67 22.19
CA ASP A 27 -1.05 2.27 22.33
C ASP A 27 -2.28 1.39 21.99
N ASN A 28 -2.09 0.42 21.09
CA ASN A 28 -3.07 -0.58 20.59
C ASN A 28 -3.74 -0.36 19.23
N LEU A 29 -3.29 0.57 18.38
CA LEU A 29 -3.76 0.55 16.99
C LEU A 29 -2.88 -0.35 16.14
N ASN A 30 -3.39 -1.56 15.88
CA ASN A 30 -2.85 -2.47 14.88
C ASN A 30 -3.03 -1.81 13.50
N TYR A 31 -2.03 -1.05 13.06
CA TYR A 31 -2.03 -0.36 11.75
C TYR A 31 -2.27 -1.31 10.56
N SER A 32 -2.21 -2.63 10.80
CA SER A 32 -2.56 -3.69 9.84
C SER A 32 -4.02 -3.67 9.37
N SER A 33 -4.91 -2.84 9.94
CA SER A 33 -6.33 -2.77 9.54
C SER A 33 -6.69 -1.59 8.63
N LEU A 34 -5.72 -0.77 8.23
CA LEU A 34 -5.94 0.21 7.16
C LEU A 34 -5.78 -0.50 5.81
N GLU A 35 -6.78 -1.29 5.43
CA GLU A 35 -6.94 -1.73 4.03
C GLU A 35 -7.15 -0.46 3.20
N SER A 36 -6.14 -0.09 2.40
CA SER A 36 -6.25 1.01 1.45
C SER A 36 -6.65 0.39 0.12
N GLU A 37 -7.87 0.67 -0.35
CA GLU A 37 -8.45 0.06 -1.57
C GLU A 37 -7.63 0.29 -2.88
N SER A 38 -6.49 1.02 -2.83
CA SER A 38 -5.51 1.09 -3.91
C SER A 38 -4.32 0.12 -3.69
N LEU A 39 -4.39 -1.03 -4.36
CA LEU A 39 -3.37 -2.12 -4.33
C LEU A 39 -1.93 -1.68 -4.63
N GLU A 40 -1.72 -0.69 -5.51
CA GLU A 40 -0.37 -0.16 -5.83
C GLU A 40 0.24 0.59 -4.64
N ASP A 41 -0.59 1.31 -3.87
CA ASP A 41 -0.13 2.04 -2.69
C ASP A 41 0.09 1.10 -1.50
N GLU A 42 -0.62 -0.03 -1.41
CA GLU A 42 -0.45 -1.03 -0.35
C GLU A 42 0.91 -1.75 -0.42
N ASN A 43 1.40 -2.05 -1.63
CA ASN A 43 2.69 -2.73 -1.81
C ASN A 43 3.88 -1.82 -1.44
N GLU A 44 3.89 -0.55 -1.85
CA GLU A 44 4.91 0.40 -1.40
C GLU A 44 4.76 0.71 0.11
N GLN A 45 3.53 0.70 0.65
CA GLN A 45 3.30 0.84 2.09
C GLN A 45 3.82 -0.35 2.89
N LEU A 46 3.76 -1.58 2.35
CA LEU A 46 4.42 -2.75 2.94
C LEU A 46 5.89 -2.44 3.21
N TRP A 47 6.54 -1.72 2.30
CA TRP A 47 7.93 -1.30 2.42
C TRP A 47 8.08 0.13 2.95
N ASN A 48 7.17 0.61 3.80
CA ASN A 48 7.33 1.93 4.43
C ASN A 48 8.46 1.91 5.47
N PHE A 49 9.70 2.09 5.01
CA PHE A 49 10.89 2.00 5.85
C PHE A 49 11.06 3.19 6.80
N ASP A 50 10.40 4.33 6.54
CA ASP A 50 10.39 5.46 7.46
C ASP A 50 9.79 5.06 8.82
N ASP A 51 8.83 4.12 8.85
CA ASP A 51 8.22 3.61 10.09
C ASP A 51 9.18 2.69 10.88
N LEU A 52 10.18 2.09 10.21
CA LEU A 52 11.19 1.21 10.85
C LEU A 52 12.32 2.01 11.51
N LEU A 53 12.58 3.23 11.04
CA LEU A 53 13.63 4.09 11.58
C LEU A 53 13.19 4.87 12.84
N ASP A 54 11.88 5.03 13.04
CA ASP A 54 11.30 5.87 14.10
C ASP A 54 10.65 5.07 15.24
N ASN A 55 10.41 3.76 15.08
CA ASN A 55 9.89 2.89 16.15
C ASN A 55 11.03 2.09 16.79
N GLY A 56 11.54 2.56 17.93
CA GLY A 56 12.45 1.79 18.80
C GLY A 56 11.75 0.69 19.61
N ASP A 57 10.60 0.21 19.16
CA ASP A 57 9.79 -0.80 19.86
C ASP A 57 10.10 -2.19 19.31
N GLU A 58 10.90 -2.95 20.07
CA GLU A 58 11.32 -4.33 19.81
C GLU A 58 10.18 -5.37 19.88
N ASN A 59 8.93 -4.95 20.06
CA ASN A 59 7.83 -5.87 20.37
C ASN A 59 6.61 -5.68 19.47
N LYS A 60 6.71 -6.13 18.21
CA LYS A 60 5.56 -6.64 17.39
C LYS A 60 6.04 -7.22 16.05
N ASN A 61 5.88 -8.55 15.90
CA ASN A 61 6.23 -9.36 14.73
C ASN A 61 7.71 -9.28 14.27
N ASP A 62 8.60 -9.82 15.10
CA ASP A 62 10.05 -9.86 14.89
C ASP A 62 10.47 -10.36 13.50
N LYS A 63 9.83 -11.41 12.95
CA LYS A 63 10.24 -11.92 11.63
C LYS A 63 9.99 -10.93 10.50
N PHE A 64 8.83 -10.25 10.47
CA PHE A 64 8.50 -9.30 9.40
C PHE A 64 9.33 -8.02 9.46
N ILE A 65 9.66 -7.57 10.68
CA ILE A 65 10.62 -6.47 10.90
C ILE A 65 12.00 -6.91 10.40
N VAL A 66 12.47 -8.10 10.78
CA VAL A 66 13.79 -8.62 10.37
C VAL A 66 13.92 -8.74 8.85
N THR A 67 12.93 -9.31 8.16
CA THR A 67 12.92 -9.42 6.69
C THR A 67 13.03 -8.06 6.03
N LYS A 68 12.24 -7.07 6.50
CA LYS A 68 12.33 -5.70 5.99
C LYS A 68 13.66 -5.05 6.29
N SER A 69 14.22 -5.24 7.48
CA SER A 69 15.54 -4.73 7.83
C SER A 69 16.63 -5.28 6.92
N ASN A 70 16.59 -6.57 6.56
CA ASN A 70 17.57 -7.17 5.66
C ASN A 70 17.49 -6.57 4.25
N VAL A 71 16.29 -6.47 3.68
CA VAL A 71 16.08 -5.85 2.36
C VAL A 71 16.47 -4.37 2.38
N TYR A 72 16.13 -3.65 3.45
CA TYR A 72 16.54 -2.27 3.63
C TYR A 72 18.06 -2.12 3.61
N LEU A 73 18.77 -2.96 4.38
CA LEU A 73 20.22 -2.95 4.42
C LEU A 73 20.84 -3.25 3.05
N GLU A 74 20.28 -4.19 2.30
CA GLU A 74 20.72 -4.51 0.94
C GLU A 74 20.54 -3.33 -0.02
N LEU A 75 19.36 -2.69 -0.01
CA LEU A 75 19.08 -1.50 -0.81
C LEU A 75 20.01 -0.33 -0.44
N THR A 76 20.22 -0.08 0.85
CA THR A 76 21.13 0.96 1.33
C THR A 76 22.57 0.67 0.91
N LYS A 77 23.00 -0.59 0.99
CA LYS A 77 24.34 -1.00 0.52
C LYS A 77 24.49 -0.74 -0.98
N LYS A 78 23.49 -1.11 -1.78
CA LYS A 78 23.48 -0.84 -3.23
C LYS A 78 23.51 0.65 -3.55
N PHE A 79 22.77 1.46 -2.79
CA PHE A 79 22.84 2.91 -2.92
C PHE A 79 24.26 3.44 -2.64
N ILE A 80 24.92 2.98 -1.59
CA ILE A 80 26.31 3.37 -1.28
C ILE A 80 27.26 2.96 -2.42
N GLU A 81 27.12 1.73 -2.94
CA GLU A 81 27.90 1.24 -4.09
C GLU A 81 27.74 2.15 -5.31
N ASP A 82 26.50 2.52 -5.66
CA ASP A 82 26.19 3.42 -6.79
C ASP A 82 26.80 4.81 -6.60
N ILE A 83 26.75 5.36 -5.38
CA ILE A 83 27.39 6.65 -5.07
C ILE A 83 28.91 6.54 -5.16
N ILE A 84 29.52 5.46 -4.66
CA ILE A 84 30.97 5.21 -4.78
C ILE A 84 31.40 5.15 -6.24
N LEU A 85 30.65 4.42 -7.08
CA LEU A 85 30.92 4.33 -8.51
C LEU A 85 30.83 5.71 -9.19
N LYS A 86 29.88 6.56 -8.78
CA LYS A 86 29.66 7.88 -9.38
C LYS A 86 30.69 8.93 -8.96
N TYR A 87 31.18 8.90 -7.72
CA TYR A 87 31.99 9.98 -7.16
C TYR A 87 33.42 9.59 -6.76
N GLY A 88 33.77 8.30 -6.75
CA GLY A 88 35.06 7.81 -6.28
C GLY A 88 35.09 7.66 -4.76
N TYR A 89 35.65 6.54 -4.28
CA TYR A 89 35.68 6.18 -2.85
C TYR A 89 36.41 7.22 -1.99
N GLU A 90 37.49 7.79 -2.51
CA GLU A 90 38.32 8.80 -1.86
C GLU A 90 37.58 10.12 -1.57
N ASN A 91 36.52 10.40 -2.34
CA ASN A 91 35.74 11.63 -2.23
C ASN A 91 34.51 11.48 -1.30
N ILE A 92 34.27 10.28 -0.76
CA ILE A 92 33.07 9.96 0.02
C ILE A 92 33.44 9.64 1.47
N TYR A 93 32.66 10.18 2.40
CA TYR A 93 32.64 9.73 3.77
C TYR A 93 31.27 9.19 4.13
N VAL A 94 31.23 8.03 4.80
CA VAL A 94 30.00 7.44 5.33
C VAL A 94 30.02 7.61 6.85
N VAL A 95 29.04 8.32 7.41
CA VAL A 95 28.90 8.46 8.86
C VAL A 95 28.61 7.11 9.49
N LYS A 96 29.46 6.68 10.42
CA LYS A 96 29.46 5.31 10.97
C LYS A 96 28.73 5.22 12.30
N SER A 97 28.66 6.32 13.05
CA SER A 97 28.08 6.35 14.38
C SER A 97 26.59 6.03 14.35
N LYS A 98 26.17 5.04 15.13
CA LYS A 98 24.76 4.67 15.27
C LYS A 98 24.00 5.59 16.24
N LYS A 99 24.68 6.09 17.28
CA LYS A 99 24.08 7.01 18.24
C LYS A 99 24.01 8.42 17.67
N THR A 100 22.85 9.05 17.80
CA THR A 100 22.57 10.38 17.23
C THR A 100 23.61 11.44 17.64
N ASP A 101 23.96 11.52 18.92
CA ASP A 101 24.94 12.51 19.43
C ASP A 101 26.35 12.30 18.85
N GLU A 102 26.78 11.04 18.72
CA GLU A 102 28.07 10.68 18.14
C GLU A 102 28.08 10.97 16.62
N ALA A 103 26.99 10.65 15.92
CA ALA A 103 26.83 10.93 14.50
C ALA A 103 26.85 12.43 14.17
N ILE A 104 26.29 13.27 15.05
CA ILE A 104 26.37 14.73 14.91
C ILE A 104 27.81 15.21 15.03
N LYS A 105 28.54 14.75 16.06
CA LYS A 105 29.95 15.10 16.26
C LYS A 105 30.80 14.68 15.07
N GLU A 106 30.65 13.42 14.65
CA GLU A 106 31.32 12.86 13.47
C GLU A 106 31.03 13.69 12.21
N THR A 107 29.76 14.03 11.95
CA THR A 107 29.39 14.85 10.79
C THR A 107 30.09 16.22 10.83
N VAL A 108 30.12 16.89 11.98
CA VAL A 108 30.78 18.20 12.14
C VAL A 108 32.30 18.12 11.97
N GLU A 109 32.94 17.09 12.50
CA GLU A 109 34.38 16.85 12.34
C GLU A 109 34.76 16.65 10.88
N ILE A 110 33.98 15.83 10.16
CA ILE A 110 34.21 15.56 8.74
C ILE A 110 33.98 16.80 7.88
N LEU A 111 32.97 17.61 8.17
CA LEU A 111 32.76 18.90 7.50
C LEU A 111 33.97 19.84 7.67
N LYS A 112 34.57 19.89 8.87
CA LYS A 112 35.75 20.72 9.14
C LYS A 112 37.01 20.20 8.44
N SER A 113 37.09 18.90 8.16
CA SER A 113 38.26 18.30 7.52
C SER A 113 38.46 18.78 6.07
N ASN A 114 37.39 19.22 5.39
CA ASN A 114 37.37 19.55 3.95
C ASN A 114 37.96 18.47 3.03
N LYS A 115 38.07 17.22 3.51
CA LYS A 115 38.72 16.13 2.79
C LYS A 115 37.79 15.45 1.78
N TYR A 116 36.49 15.46 2.06
CA TYR A 116 35.50 14.71 1.29
C TYR A 116 34.55 15.67 0.58
N ARG A 117 34.12 15.30 -0.62
CA ARG A 117 33.07 16.02 -1.37
C ARG A 117 31.68 15.58 -0.92
N ILE A 118 31.51 14.27 -0.75
CA ILE A 118 30.23 13.63 -0.45
C ILE A 118 30.25 13.12 0.98
N ILE A 119 29.20 13.42 1.74
CA ILE A 119 28.97 12.85 3.06
C ILE A 119 27.64 12.08 3.00
N LEU A 120 27.69 10.78 3.27
CA LEU A 120 26.54 9.90 3.35
C LEU A 120 26.06 9.76 4.80
N PHE A 121 24.73 9.77 4.97
CA PHE A 121 24.03 9.62 6.26
C PHE A 121 24.42 10.65 7.32
N GLY A 122 24.66 11.90 6.89
CA GLY A 122 25.00 13.02 7.77
C GLY A 122 23.87 13.34 8.76
N VAL A 123 24.24 13.71 9.98
CA VAL A 123 23.29 14.08 11.04
C VAL A 123 23.59 15.47 11.58
N PHE A 124 22.55 16.31 11.66
CA PHE A 124 22.65 17.70 12.10
C PHE A 124 21.66 17.96 13.23
N GLU A 125 22.04 18.82 14.17
CA GLU A 125 21.17 19.27 15.25
C GLU A 125 21.10 20.79 15.32
N TYR A 126 19.90 21.34 15.17
CA TYR A 126 19.61 22.76 15.36
C TYR A 126 18.36 22.89 16.21
N LYS A 127 18.39 23.62 17.34
CA LYS A 127 17.15 23.75 18.15
C LYS A 127 16.98 22.73 19.27
N ASN A 128 17.63 21.58 19.18
CA ASN A 128 17.15 20.23 19.57
C ASN A 128 16.46 19.45 18.44
N ALA A 129 16.34 20.01 17.24
CA ALA A 129 15.76 19.33 16.08
C ALA A 129 16.81 18.63 15.24
N ILE A 130 16.52 17.40 14.84
CA ILE A 130 17.46 16.50 14.17
C ILE A 130 17.10 16.37 12.69
N ALA A 131 18.05 16.70 11.83
CA ALA A 131 18.01 16.35 10.41
C ALA A 131 18.94 15.17 10.14
N ARG A 132 18.45 14.21 9.36
CA ARG A 132 19.22 13.06 8.87
C ARG A 132 19.16 13.10 7.35
N VAL A 133 20.29 13.37 6.70
CA VAL A 133 20.40 13.48 5.25
C VAL A 133 21.14 12.27 4.70
N ASP A 134 20.59 11.64 3.66
CA ASP A 134 21.18 10.44 3.09
C ASP A 134 22.43 10.76 2.27
N LEU A 135 22.45 11.90 1.57
CA LEU A 135 23.61 12.39 0.84
C LEU A 135 23.72 13.92 0.92
N LEU A 136 24.91 14.41 1.26
CA LEU A 136 25.31 15.81 1.20
C LEU A 136 26.47 15.97 0.20
N ASP A 137 26.27 16.77 -0.84
CA ASP A 137 27.28 17.13 -1.84
C ASP A 137 27.78 18.55 -1.57
N LEU A 138 28.99 18.66 -1.02
CA LEU A 138 29.56 19.94 -0.55
C LEU A 138 29.95 20.86 -1.71
N GLU A 139 30.38 20.31 -2.83
CA GLU A 139 30.76 21.06 -4.02
C GLU A 139 29.51 21.66 -4.68
N LYS A 140 28.46 20.85 -4.87
CA LYS A 140 27.19 21.31 -5.43
C LYS A 140 26.30 22.02 -4.43
N ARG A 141 26.69 22.07 -3.15
CA ARG A 141 25.91 22.62 -2.03
C ARG A 141 24.49 22.06 -2.02
N LYS A 142 24.37 20.74 -2.13
CA LYS A 142 23.10 20.03 -2.35
C LYS A 142 22.89 18.97 -1.28
N ILE A 143 21.65 18.82 -0.83
CA ILE A 143 21.22 17.65 -0.07
C ILE A 143 20.35 16.73 -0.92
N SER A 144 20.41 15.43 -0.64
CA SER A 144 19.53 14.45 -1.25
C SER A 144 18.98 13.50 -0.19
N CYS A 145 17.70 13.15 -0.33
CA CYS A 145 17.07 12.12 0.48
C CYS A 145 16.92 10.83 -0.33
N LEU A 146 17.19 9.68 0.27
CA LEU A 146 16.92 8.37 -0.30
C LEU A 146 15.51 7.97 0.07
N LYS A 147 14.66 7.72 -0.93
CA LYS A 147 13.33 7.18 -0.74
C LYS A 147 13.25 5.83 -1.47
N LEU A 148 13.07 4.77 -0.69
CA LEU A 148 12.92 3.41 -1.23
C LEU A 148 11.48 3.21 -1.70
N SER A 149 11.14 3.88 -2.80
CA SER A 149 9.87 3.81 -3.53
C SER A 149 10.15 4.22 -4.98
N THR A 150 9.25 3.87 -5.89
CA THR A 150 9.36 4.27 -7.30
C THR A 150 8.76 5.64 -7.57
N SER A 151 8.23 6.33 -6.55
CA SER A 151 7.54 7.60 -6.77
C SER A 151 7.61 8.54 -5.57
N THR A 152 7.34 9.82 -5.82
CA THR A 152 7.07 10.78 -4.76
C THR A 152 5.58 11.11 -4.64
N LYS A 153 5.22 11.70 -3.50
CA LYS A 153 3.90 12.22 -3.12
C LYS A 153 4.11 13.57 -2.43
N ILE A 154 3.05 14.39 -2.33
CA ILE A 154 3.15 15.72 -1.72
C ILE A 154 3.69 15.70 -0.28
N LYS A 155 3.42 14.61 0.47
CA LYS A 155 3.93 14.42 1.83
C LYS A 155 5.45 14.37 1.91
N ASP A 156 6.13 13.91 0.85
CA ASP A 156 7.59 13.79 0.82
C ASP A 156 8.28 15.16 0.76
N VAL A 157 7.53 16.24 0.44
CA VAL A 157 8.04 17.62 0.59
C VAL A 157 8.46 17.88 2.03
N LEU A 158 7.74 17.31 3.00
CA LEU A 158 7.98 17.59 4.42
C LEU A 158 9.36 17.09 4.88
N LYS A 159 9.80 15.91 4.44
CA LYS A 159 11.11 15.33 4.83
C LYS A 159 12.26 16.15 4.30
N ILE A 160 12.26 16.43 2.99
CA ILE A 160 13.32 17.23 2.37
C ILE A 160 13.28 18.68 2.87
N TYR A 161 12.10 19.25 3.13
CA TYR A 161 11.96 20.57 3.74
C TYR A 161 12.59 20.62 5.13
N TRP A 162 12.25 19.67 5.99
CA TRP A 162 12.77 19.56 7.36
C TRP A 162 14.29 19.50 7.37
N ASN A 163 14.86 18.59 6.57
CA ASN A 163 16.30 18.44 6.44
C ASN A 163 16.95 19.71 5.88
N PHE A 164 16.40 20.29 4.80
CA PHE A 164 16.92 21.49 4.17
C PHE A 164 16.94 22.68 5.12
N GLN A 165 15.84 22.96 5.83
CA GLN A 165 15.76 24.11 6.73
C GLN A 165 16.63 23.99 7.97
N ILE A 166 16.91 22.78 8.44
CA ILE A 166 17.86 22.57 9.55
C ILE A 166 19.30 22.74 9.05
N ILE A 167 19.67 22.05 7.97
CA ILE A 167 21.05 22.01 7.46
C ILE A 167 21.50 23.38 6.95
N ARG A 168 20.58 24.20 6.40
CA ARG A 168 20.92 25.56 5.94
C ARG A 168 21.41 26.52 7.03
N ASN A 169 21.28 26.16 8.31
CA ASN A 169 21.86 26.92 9.43
C ASN A 169 23.35 26.63 9.63
N PHE A 170 23.89 25.61 8.95
CA PHE A 170 25.30 25.21 9.00
C PHE A 170 26.01 25.45 7.68
N LEU A 171 25.29 25.29 6.57
CA LEU A 171 25.85 25.34 5.22
C LEU A 171 24.94 26.16 4.30
N GLU A 172 25.52 26.91 3.36
CA GLU A 172 24.74 27.54 2.30
C GLU A 172 24.34 26.48 1.27
N LEU A 173 23.05 26.12 1.21
CA LEU A 173 22.52 25.14 0.25
C LEU A 173 21.95 25.82 -1.00
N LYS A 174 22.27 25.25 -2.17
CA LYS A 174 21.85 25.73 -3.50
C LYS A 174 20.97 24.75 -4.27
N ASN A 175 20.81 23.51 -3.79
CA ASN A 175 19.95 22.54 -4.44
C ASN A 175 19.45 21.45 -3.46
N ALA A 176 18.41 20.72 -3.86
CA ALA A 176 17.87 19.57 -3.13
C ALA A 176 17.26 18.55 -4.11
N SER A 177 17.40 17.26 -3.81
CA SER A 177 16.89 16.17 -4.66
C SER A 177 16.41 14.95 -3.86
N TYR A 178 15.80 14.00 -4.55
CA TYR A 178 15.52 12.66 -4.06
C TYR A 178 16.24 11.61 -4.90
N PHE A 179 16.71 10.54 -4.27
CA PHE A 179 17.01 9.29 -4.94
C PHE A 179 15.83 8.34 -4.76
N LEU A 180 15.30 7.82 -5.87
CA LEU A 180 14.22 6.83 -5.91
C LEU A 180 14.74 5.51 -6.44
N ILE A 181 14.04 4.42 -6.14
CA ILE A 181 14.24 3.15 -6.87
C ILE A 181 13.83 3.39 -8.34
N SER A 182 14.73 3.06 -9.25
CA SER A 182 14.50 3.22 -10.69
C SER A 182 13.53 2.18 -11.21
N THR A 183 12.69 2.62 -12.15
CA THR A 183 11.98 1.71 -13.06
C THR A 183 12.70 1.73 -14.41
N ASN A 184 12.95 0.55 -14.98
CA ASN A 184 13.58 0.38 -16.29
C ASN A 184 12.56 -0.17 -17.29
N GLU A 185 12.74 0.13 -18.59
CA GLU A 185 11.86 -0.38 -19.65
C GLU A 185 11.99 -1.90 -19.78
N LYS A 186 13.19 -2.43 -19.53
CA LYS A 186 13.50 -3.86 -19.50
C LYS A 186 14.16 -4.22 -18.17
N PRO A 187 13.37 -4.32 -17.07
CA PRO A 187 13.90 -4.67 -15.75
C PRO A 187 14.59 -6.03 -15.78
N LYS A 188 15.74 -6.15 -15.11
CA LYS A 188 16.45 -7.42 -14.95
C LYS A 188 16.36 -7.93 -13.51
N LYS A 189 16.21 -9.24 -13.35
CA LYS A 189 16.13 -9.91 -12.04
C LYS A 189 17.28 -9.49 -11.13
N GLY A 190 16.93 -9.02 -9.93
CA GLY A 190 17.88 -8.58 -8.90
C GLY A 190 18.58 -7.24 -9.18
N GLU A 191 18.29 -6.58 -10.29
CA GLU A 191 18.87 -5.28 -10.61
C GLU A 191 18.27 -4.18 -9.73
N ILE A 192 19.13 -3.50 -8.97
CA ILE A 192 18.76 -2.37 -8.11
C ILE A 192 19.49 -1.15 -8.67
N LEU A 193 18.72 -0.17 -9.16
CA LEU A 193 19.23 1.11 -9.64
C LEU A 193 18.48 2.26 -8.97
N PHE A 194 19.12 3.43 -8.93
CA PHE A 194 18.52 4.63 -8.36
C PHE A 194 18.45 5.79 -9.37
N ASP A 195 17.30 6.46 -9.43
CA ASP A 195 17.15 7.71 -10.16
C ASP A 195 17.27 8.89 -9.21
N GLU A 196 18.11 9.87 -9.56
CA GLU A 196 18.12 11.16 -8.88
C GLU A 196 17.11 12.12 -9.54
N ILE A 197 16.11 12.57 -8.77
CA ILE A 197 15.06 13.47 -9.25
C ILE A 197 15.14 14.83 -8.53
N PHE A 198 14.82 15.89 -9.27
CA PHE A 198 14.84 17.27 -8.78
C PHE A 198 13.44 17.90 -8.70
N ASN A 199 12.41 17.19 -9.16
CA ASN A 199 11.02 17.57 -9.01
C ASN A 199 10.26 16.54 -8.19
N ILE A 200 9.19 16.99 -7.54
CA ILE A 200 8.37 16.18 -6.65
C ILE A 200 6.91 16.18 -7.09
N ASN A 201 6.25 15.03 -6.97
CA ASN A 201 4.82 14.91 -7.24
C ASN A 201 4.01 15.62 -6.16
N LEU A 202 3.24 16.64 -6.57
CA LEU A 202 2.41 17.45 -5.68
C LEU A 202 1.00 16.87 -5.44
N ASN A 203 0.73 15.65 -5.87
CA ASN A 203 -0.51 14.95 -5.56
C ASN A 203 -0.37 14.07 -4.31
N LYS A 204 -1.49 13.80 -3.63
CA LYS A 204 -1.54 12.83 -2.52
C LYS A 204 -1.21 11.41 -2.99
N ASN A 205 -1.58 11.08 -4.22
CA ASN A 205 -1.40 9.76 -4.83
C ASN A 205 -0.49 9.86 -6.06
N LYS A 206 0.01 8.72 -6.53
CA LYS A 206 0.75 8.61 -7.78
C LYS A 206 -0.11 9.11 -8.95
N LYS A 207 0.45 9.93 -9.83
CA LYS A 207 -0.28 10.43 -11.01
C LYS A 207 -0.32 9.31 -12.06
N LYS A 208 -1.53 8.84 -12.39
CA LYS A 208 -1.70 7.85 -13.46
C LYS A 208 -1.28 8.45 -14.80
N PHE A 209 -0.32 7.79 -15.45
CA PHE A 209 0.05 8.09 -16.83
C PHE A 209 -1.16 7.90 -17.76
N LYS A 210 -1.33 8.81 -18.70
CA LYS A 210 -2.35 8.72 -19.76
C LYS A 210 -1.63 8.70 -21.09
N VAL A 211 -1.80 7.61 -21.83
CA VAL A 211 -1.31 7.50 -23.21
C VAL A 211 -2.00 8.57 -24.06
N SER A 212 -1.25 9.22 -24.92
CA SER A 212 -1.73 10.23 -25.86
C SER A 212 -1.05 10.01 -27.19
N ASP A 213 -1.80 10.18 -28.29
CA ASP A 213 -1.27 10.09 -29.67
C ASP A 213 -0.15 11.09 -29.95
N LYS A 214 0.02 12.11 -29.10
CA LYS A 214 1.12 13.07 -29.16
C LYS A 214 2.45 12.50 -28.69
N ILE A 215 2.45 11.39 -27.95
CA ILE A 215 3.64 10.79 -27.37
C ILE A 215 4.21 9.77 -28.37
N PRO A 216 5.43 9.95 -28.86
CA PRO A 216 6.07 8.92 -29.68
C PRO A 216 6.21 7.61 -28.88
N ASN A 217 5.90 6.47 -29.49
CA ASN A 217 6.01 5.16 -28.82
C ASN A 217 7.40 4.93 -28.18
N SER A 218 8.47 5.40 -28.83
CA SER A 218 9.85 5.31 -28.32
C SER A 218 10.11 6.13 -27.05
N GLN A 219 9.22 7.07 -26.71
CA GLN A 219 9.33 7.91 -25.51
C GLN A 219 8.22 7.61 -24.49
N GLU A 220 7.31 6.68 -24.78
CA GLU A 220 6.19 6.36 -23.90
C GLU A 220 6.68 5.94 -22.51
N PHE A 221 7.70 5.08 -22.45
CA PHE A 221 8.30 4.64 -21.19
C PHE A 221 8.88 5.83 -20.39
N PHE A 222 9.59 6.73 -21.06
CA PHE A 222 10.16 7.92 -20.41
C PHE A 222 9.09 8.79 -19.76
N TYR A 223 8.01 9.12 -20.48
CA TYR A 223 6.94 9.95 -19.94
C TYR A 223 6.08 9.21 -18.90
N LYS A 224 5.90 7.90 -19.05
CA LYS A 224 5.29 7.05 -18.03
C LYS A 224 6.10 7.12 -16.74
N LYS A 225 7.41 6.93 -16.82
CA LYS A 225 8.35 7.02 -15.69
C LYS A 225 8.31 8.40 -15.05
N LEU A 226 8.41 9.46 -15.84
CA LEU A 226 8.37 10.86 -15.37
C LEU A 226 7.05 11.20 -14.65
N SER A 227 5.90 10.83 -15.23
CA SER A 227 4.59 11.05 -14.63
C SER A 227 4.43 10.29 -13.32
N ASN A 228 4.88 9.04 -13.30
CA ASN A 228 4.81 8.18 -12.14
C ASN A 228 5.72 8.66 -11.00
N GLN A 229 6.96 9.02 -11.29
CA GLN A 229 7.96 9.43 -10.30
C GLN A 229 7.73 10.85 -9.76
N GLN A 230 7.49 11.80 -10.67
CA GLN A 230 7.53 13.24 -10.40
C GLN A 230 6.16 13.92 -10.55
N GLY A 231 5.12 13.21 -11.00
CA GLY A 231 3.80 13.78 -11.22
C GLY A 231 3.71 14.70 -12.45
N ILE A 232 4.71 14.67 -13.34
CA ILE A 232 4.82 15.55 -14.51
C ILE A 232 4.40 14.75 -15.77
N GLY A 233 3.34 15.21 -16.43
CA GLY A 233 2.83 14.59 -17.66
C GLY A 233 3.52 15.11 -18.92
N TYR A 234 3.24 14.49 -20.08
CA TYR A 234 3.79 14.88 -21.38
C TYR A 234 3.60 16.37 -21.71
N ASP A 235 2.36 16.87 -21.64
CA ASP A 235 2.06 18.26 -21.98
C ASP A 235 2.78 19.23 -21.01
N GLU A 236 2.84 18.87 -19.73
CA GLU A 236 3.50 19.68 -18.69
C GLU A 236 5.02 19.73 -18.91
N TRP A 237 5.64 18.61 -19.34
CA TRP A 237 7.07 18.53 -19.62
C TRP A 237 7.49 19.33 -20.85
N ASN A 238 6.68 19.28 -21.91
CA ASN A 238 7.02 19.90 -23.20
C ASN A 238 6.52 21.33 -23.36
N SER A 239 5.77 21.84 -22.39
CA SER A 239 5.42 23.25 -22.35
C SER A 239 6.42 24.03 -21.50
N ASN A 240 6.58 25.34 -21.76
CA ASN A 240 7.20 26.27 -20.80
C ASN A 240 6.28 26.51 -19.58
N ASP A 241 5.60 25.46 -19.12
CA ASP A 241 4.58 25.53 -18.09
C ASP A 241 5.24 25.78 -16.73
N LYS A 242 4.68 26.77 -16.03
CA LYS A 242 5.02 27.12 -14.64
C LYS A 242 4.97 25.90 -13.73
N LYS A 243 4.22 24.85 -14.10
CA LYS A 243 4.06 23.63 -13.31
C LYS A 243 5.35 22.81 -13.12
N ILE A 244 6.22 22.68 -14.12
CA ILE A 244 7.55 22.02 -13.92
C ILE A 244 8.33 22.79 -12.86
N PHE A 245 8.39 24.12 -13.01
CA PHE A 245 9.08 25.00 -12.08
C PHE A 245 8.49 24.93 -10.67
N ASN A 246 7.17 24.74 -10.54
CA ASN A 246 6.47 24.64 -9.26
C ASN A 246 6.70 23.30 -8.56
N ASN A 247 7.02 22.24 -9.30
CA ASN A 247 7.38 20.94 -8.73
C ASN A 247 8.87 20.87 -8.32
N SER A 248 9.69 21.88 -8.63
CA SER A 248 11.11 21.88 -8.25
C SER A 248 11.28 21.80 -6.74
N ILE A 249 11.98 20.76 -6.28
CA ILE A 249 12.22 20.51 -4.86
C ILE A 249 12.94 21.70 -4.24
N PHE A 250 14.02 22.17 -4.86
CA PHE A 250 14.80 23.30 -4.34
C PHE A 250 13.96 24.58 -4.23
N LYS A 251 13.15 24.90 -5.25
CA LYS A 251 12.25 26.06 -5.22
C LYS A 251 11.30 25.98 -4.02
N ILE A 252 10.61 24.84 -3.87
CA ILE A 252 9.64 24.61 -2.80
C ILE A 252 10.29 24.80 -1.42
N VAL A 253 11.44 24.16 -1.18
CA VAL A 253 12.09 24.24 0.13
C VAL A 253 12.69 25.61 0.38
N ASN A 254 13.25 26.28 -0.63
CA ASN A 254 13.83 27.60 -0.47
C ASN A 254 12.78 28.69 -0.25
N GLU A 255 11.72 28.70 -1.06
CA GLU A 255 10.62 29.68 -0.98
C GLU A 255 9.58 29.34 0.11
N LYS A 256 9.65 28.12 0.68
CA LYS A 256 8.77 27.64 1.75
C LYS A 256 7.30 27.65 1.36
N LYS A 257 7.00 27.38 0.08
CA LYS A 257 5.63 27.31 -0.44
C LYS A 257 5.48 26.23 -1.51
N ILE A 258 4.28 25.70 -1.63
CA ILE A 258 3.86 24.76 -2.66
C ILE A 258 2.72 25.42 -3.45
N GLU A 259 2.92 25.61 -4.74
CA GLU A 259 1.92 26.19 -5.63
C GLU A 259 1.10 25.07 -6.29
N LEU A 260 -0.15 24.93 -5.87
CA LEU A 260 -1.13 24.03 -6.50
C LEU A 260 -2.08 24.83 -7.39
N LYS A 261 -2.77 24.15 -8.31
CA LYS A 261 -3.65 24.78 -9.31
C LYS A 261 -4.62 25.82 -8.74
N ASN A 262 -5.18 25.56 -7.55
CA ASN A 262 -6.22 26.39 -6.94
C ASN A 262 -5.83 26.94 -5.57
N LYS A 263 -4.62 26.68 -5.07
CA LYS A 263 -4.20 27.13 -3.73
C LYS A 263 -2.68 27.12 -3.57
N THR A 264 -2.18 28.01 -2.71
CA THR A 264 -0.79 27.98 -2.24
C THR A 264 -0.76 27.44 -0.82
N ILE A 265 0.13 26.47 -0.57
CA ILE A 265 0.38 25.96 0.79
C ILE A 265 1.70 26.55 1.26
N TYR A 266 1.70 27.25 2.38
CA TYR A 266 2.91 27.76 3.01
C TYR A 266 3.45 26.75 4.03
N LEU A 267 4.77 26.56 4.02
CA LEU A 267 5.51 25.73 4.99
C LEU A 267 6.03 26.64 6.10
N GLU A 268 5.81 26.23 7.36
CA GLU A 268 6.15 27.02 8.53
C GLU A 268 7.65 27.20 8.69
N GLU A 269 8.08 28.42 9.00
CA GLU A 269 9.45 28.71 9.42
C GLU A 269 9.96 27.71 10.46
N ILE A 270 11.15 27.16 10.25
CA ILE A 270 11.66 26.05 11.06
C ILE A 270 11.75 26.39 12.55
N ASN A 271 12.10 27.63 12.89
CA ASN A 271 12.11 28.12 14.27
C ASN A 271 10.72 28.10 14.91
N TYR A 272 9.68 28.47 14.14
CA TYR A 272 8.31 28.45 14.60
C TYR A 272 7.79 27.02 14.75
N ALA A 273 8.08 26.15 13.77
CA ALA A 273 7.74 24.73 13.84
C ALA A 273 8.35 24.06 15.08
N ILE A 274 9.66 24.25 15.32
CA ILE A 274 10.35 23.74 16.52
C ILE A 274 9.71 24.25 17.81
N LYS A 275 9.38 25.55 17.89
CA LYS A 275 8.71 26.14 19.06
C LYS A 275 7.34 25.51 19.29
N LYS A 276 6.53 25.34 18.23
CA LYS A 276 5.20 24.75 18.31
C LYS A 276 5.23 23.28 18.68
N ILE A 277 6.10 22.49 18.05
CA ILE A 277 6.29 21.08 18.40
C ILE A 277 6.65 20.94 19.88
N ASN A 278 7.63 21.71 20.39
CA ASN A 278 7.96 21.69 21.81
C ASN A 278 6.78 22.07 22.71
N SER A 279 5.93 23.02 22.29
CA SER A 279 4.74 23.41 23.07
C SER A 279 3.70 22.29 23.18
N PHE A 280 3.69 21.34 22.23
CA PHE A 280 2.73 20.23 22.22
C PHE A 280 3.10 19.08 23.15
N LYS A 281 4.28 19.09 23.77
CA LYS A 281 4.67 18.09 24.79
C LYS A 281 3.72 18.04 25.97
N ASN A 282 3.11 19.19 26.30
CA ASN A 282 2.20 19.34 27.42
C ASN A 282 0.73 19.18 27.01
N VAL A 283 0.46 18.76 25.77
CA VAL A 283 -0.91 18.50 25.31
C VAL A 283 -1.26 17.06 25.66
N ASP A 284 -2.13 16.91 26.64
CA ASP A 284 -2.62 15.64 27.19
C ASP A 284 -4.04 15.30 26.72
N LYS A 285 -4.70 16.23 26.04
CA LYS A 285 -6.08 16.07 25.58
C LYS A 285 -6.16 15.97 24.07
N ILE A 286 -6.87 14.95 23.64
CA ILE A 286 -7.30 14.78 22.25
C ILE A 286 -8.43 15.78 22.00
N GLN A 287 -8.40 16.38 20.82
CA GLN A 287 -9.40 17.28 20.29
C GLN A 287 -10.26 16.56 19.26
N ASN A 288 -11.39 17.18 18.95
CA ASN A 288 -12.30 16.66 17.95
C ASN A 288 -11.64 16.64 16.55
N PHE A 289 -12.13 15.75 15.68
CA PHE A 289 -11.65 15.59 14.31
C PHE A 289 -11.80 16.90 13.53
N SER A 290 -10.74 17.30 12.83
CA SER A 290 -10.64 18.60 12.18
C SER A 290 -9.97 18.52 10.80
N GLU A 291 -9.98 19.61 10.04
CA GLU A 291 -9.29 19.67 8.73
C GLU A 291 -7.81 19.27 8.80
N LEU A 292 -7.13 19.51 9.95
CA LEU A 292 -5.74 19.10 10.17
C LEU A 292 -5.57 17.58 10.03
N ASP A 293 -6.56 16.82 10.50
CA ASP A 293 -6.57 15.35 10.47
C ASP A 293 -6.93 14.79 9.08
N ASN A 294 -7.23 15.65 8.11
CA ASN A 294 -7.41 15.29 6.70
C ASN A 294 -6.74 16.29 5.74
N GLY A 295 -5.60 16.84 6.17
CA GLY A 295 -4.89 17.92 5.52
C GLY A 295 -4.31 17.57 4.14
N PRO A 296 -3.61 18.54 3.49
CA PRO A 296 -3.04 18.34 2.17
C PRO A 296 -1.93 17.28 2.11
N PHE A 297 -1.22 17.05 3.22
CA PHE A 297 -0.08 16.12 3.31
C PHE A 297 -0.46 14.69 3.69
N GLY A 298 -1.74 14.41 3.90
CA GLY A 298 -2.20 13.09 4.31
C GLY A 298 -3.36 13.20 5.29
N SER A 299 -3.96 12.07 5.62
CA SER A 299 -4.94 12.00 6.70
C SER A 299 -4.25 11.47 7.95
N ASN A 300 -4.72 11.90 9.12
CA ASN A 300 -4.36 11.31 10.39
C ASN A 300 -4.75 9.82 10.37
N PRO A 301 -3.83 8.87 10.60
CA PRO A 301 -4.18 7.46 10.71
C PRO A 301 -5.11 7.15 11.89
N ASN A 302 -5.15 8.01 12.92
CA ASN A 302 -5.96 7.84 14.11
C ASN A 302 -7.38 8.41 13.97
N VAL A 303 -7.86 8.70 12.75
CA VAL A 303 -9.23 9.21 12.53
C VAL A 303 -10.27 8.32 13.21
N ASN A 304 -10.19 7.00 13.05
CA ASN A 304 -11.18 6.09 13.64
C ASN A 304 -11.21 6.20 15.17
N PHE A 305 -10.04 6.30 15.80
CA PHE A 305 -9.94 6.49 17.25
C PHE A 305 -10.55 7.83 17.69
N ILE A 306 -10.23 8.93 16.99
CA ILE A 306 -10.81 10.25 17.29
C ILE A 306 -12.34 10.19 17.15
N VAL A 307 -12.84 9.65 16.04
CA VAL A 307 -14.28 9.54 15.79
C VAL A 307 -14.96 8.65 16.83
N GLU A 308 -14.34 7.55 17.25
CA GLU A 308 -14.89 6.68 18.30
C GLU A 308 -15.00 7.39 19.66
N GLN A 309 -14.05 8.26 20.00
CA GLN A 309 -14.08 9.03 21.25
C GLN A 309 -15.15 10.13 21.26
N PHE A 310 -15.34 10.84 20.14
CA PHE A 310 -16.23 12.01 20.09
C PHE A 310 -17.61 11.74 19.47
N TYR A 311 -17.71 10.74 18.59
CA TYR A 311 -18.88 10.39 17.80
C TYR A 311 -19.02 8.86 17.61
N PRO A 312 -19.16 8.10 18.71
CA PRO A 312 -19.23 6.63 18.66
C PRO A 312 -20.36 6.12 17.74
N GLU A 313 -21.41 6.91 17.54
CA GLU A 313 -22.55 6.58 16.70
C GLU A 313 -22.20 6.40 15.22
N ILE A 314 -21.18 7.11 14.71
CA ILE A 314 -20.72 7.05 13.31
C ILE A 314 -19.32 6.41 13.18
N ALA A 315 -18.77 5.87 14.28
CA ALA A 315 -17.44 5.29 14.29
C ALA A 315 -17.37 3.90 13.64
N ASN A 316 -16.18 3.59 13.12
CA ASN A 316 -15.82 2.29 12.55
C ASN A 316 -16.65 1.88 11.32
N PHE A 317 -17.20 2.83 10.57
CA PHE A 317 -17.78 2.58 9.23
C PHE A 317 -16.70 2.62 8.15
N SER A 318 -16.91 1.90 7.05
CA SER A 318 -16.00 1.94 5.90
C SER A 318 -16.02 3.31 5.22
N GLY A 319 -14.90 3.68 4.58
CA GLY A 319 -14.79 4.95 3.85
C GLY A 319 -15.77 5.08 2.68
N LYS A 320 -16.30 3.95 2.17
CA LYS A 320 -17.37 3.91 1.15
C LYS A 320 -18.72 4.35 1.70
N VAL A 321 -18.98 4.05 2.97
CA VAL A 321 -20.20 4.50 3.67
C VAL A 321 -20.01 5.92 4.18
N LEU A 322 -18.91 6.18 4.88
CA LEU A 322 -18.64 7.45 5.52
C LEU A 322 -17.20 7.90 5.26
N SER A 323 -17.02 8.67 4.19
CA SER A 323 -15.70 9.21 3.84
C SER A 323 -15.21 10.19 4.92
N LYS A 324 -13.88 10.35 5.07
CA LYS A 324 -13.29 11.34 5.98
C LYS A 324 -13.81 12.77 5.73
N LYS A 325 -14.12 13.10 4.46
CA LYS A 325 -14.73 14.39 4.09
C LYS A 325 -16.17 14.51 4.59
N SER A 326 -16.94 13.42 4.50
CA SER A 326 -18.31 13.36 5.03
C SER A 326 -18.32 13.52 6.55
N ILE A 327 -17.35 12.90 7.26
CA ILE A 327 -17.18 13.07 8.70
C ILE A 327 -16.88 14.54 9.04
N LEU A 328 -15.92 15.18 8.36
CA LEU A 328 -15.64 16.61 8.59
C LEU A 328 -16.89 17.47 8.38
N ASN A 329 -17.56 17.28 7.25
CA ASN A 329 -18.77 18.03 6.93
C ASN A 329 -19.86 17.82 8.00
N PHE A 330 -20.04 16.60 8.49
CA PHE A 330 -20.95 16.31 9.60
C PHE A 330 -20.59 17.08 10.87
N ILE A 331 -19.30 17.12 11.24
CA ILE A 331 -18.84 17.82 12.45
C ILE A 331 -19.06 19.33 12.33
N GLU A 332 -18.75 19.90 11.15
CA GLU A 332 -18.84 21.34 10.89
C GLU A 332 -20.29 21.82 10.78
N THR A 333 -21.13 21.10 10.04
CA THR A 333 -22.50 21.53 9.74
C THR A 333 -23.54 20.99 10.72
N ARG A 334 -23.18 19.97 11.52
CA ARG A 334 -24.13 19.16 12.30
C ARG A 334 -25.27 18.62 11.45
N ASN A 335 -25.00 18.37 10.16
CA ASN A 335 -26.01 17.86 9.24
C ASN A 335 -26.50 16.48 9.69
N ILE A 336 -27.74 16.47 10.18
CA ILE A 336 -28.42 15.28 10.70
C ILE A 336 -28.65 14.20 9.64
N THR A 337 -28.57 14.50 8.34
CA THR A 337 -28.76 13.49 7.27
C THR A 337 -27.76 12.34 7.38
N TYR A 338 -26.52 12.59 7.83
CA TYR A 338 -25.56 11.51 8.07
C TYR A 338 -25.94 10.64 9.27
N ILE A 339 -26.40 11.25 10.36
CA ILE A 339 -26.93 10.51 11.52
C ILE A 339 -28.15 9.70 11.09
N GLN A 340 -29.10 10.31 10.39
CA GLN A 340 -30.31 9.66 9.89
C GLN A 340 -29.98 8.49 8.97
N PHE A 341 -28.97 8.62 8.10
CA PHE A 341 -28.51 7.51 7.27
C PHE A 341 -27.91 6.40 8.11
N ILE A 342 -27.07 6.71 9.09
CA ILE A 342 -26.46 5.70 9.97
C ILE A 342 -27.51 5.04 10.88
N GLU A 343 -28.50 5.78 11.37
CA GLU A 343 -29.66 5.26 12.08
C GLU A 343 -30.51 4.37 11.19
N TYR A 344 -30.70 4.75 9.92
CA TYR A 344 -31.33 3.90 8.91
C TYR A 344 -30.54 2.60 8.70
N LEU A 345 -29.21 2.66 8.55
CA LEU A 345 -28.37 1.46 8.41
C LEU A 345 -28.49 0.54 9.62
N LYS A 346 -28.53 1.10 10.83
CA LYS A 346 -28.71 0.35 12.08
C LYS A 346 -30.11 -0.24 12.19
N SER A 347 -31.15 0.49 11.78
CA SER A 347 -32.55 0.04 11.89
C SER A 347 -32.91 -1.03 10.87
N VAL A 348 -32.31 -1.00 9.67
CA VAL A 348 -32.45 -2.06 8.67
C VAL A 348 -31.93 -3.40 9.23
N ASN A 349 -30.87 -3.35 10.04
CA ASN A 349 -30.06 -4.46 10.55
C ASN A 349 -29.48 -5.37 9.46
N ALA A 350 -30.32 -5.99 8.64
CA ALA A 350 -29.96 -6.75 7.46
C ALA A 350 -31.01 -6.59 6.35
N ARG A 351 -30.57 -6.56 5.09
CA ARG A 351 -31.46 -6.44 3.91
C ARG A 351 -30.94 -7.33 2.78
N ILE A 352 -31.88 -7.92 2.04
CA ILE A 352 -31.62 -8.60 0.78
C ILE A 352 -32.51 -8.00 -0.28
N ASP A 353 -31.90 -7.52 -1.34
CA ASP A 353 -32.56 -6.95 -2.51
C ASP A 353 -31.74 -7.32 -3.75
N LEU A 354 -32.08 -8.44 -4.37
CA LEU A 354 -31.34 -8.97 -5.50
C LEU A 354 -31.76 -8.27 -6.79
N SER A 355 -30.79 -7.86 -7.58
CA SER A 355 -31.03 -7.49 -8.96
C SER A 355 -31.24 -8.72 -9.84
N ILE A 356 -31.80 -8.54 -11.04
CA ILE A 356 -31.95 -9.61 -12.05
C ILE A 356 -30.60 -10.30 -12.33
N ASN A 357 -29.54 -9.51 -12.44
CA ASN A 357 -28.18 -10.01 -12.63
C ASN A 357 -27.68 -10.87 -11.46
N ASP A 358 -28.03 -10.51 -10.21
CA ASP A 358 -27.65 -11.30 -9.04
C ASP A 358 -28.37 -12.65 -9.03
N GLU A 359 -29.64 -12.68 -9.44
CA GLU A 359 -30.42 -13.92 -9.58
C GLU A 359 -29.85 -14.83 -10.70
N GLU A 360 -29.46 -14.26 -11.84
CA GLU A 360 -28.79 -15.00 -12.93
C GLU A 360 -27.46 -15.62 -12.47
N ILE A 361 -26.64 -14.85 -11.76
CA ILE A 361 -25.38 -15.35 -11.17
C ILE A 361 -25.66 -16.50 -10.20
N LEU A 362 -26.65 -16.38 -9.32
CA LEU A 362 -26.98 -17.46 -8.39
C LEU A 362 -27.52 -18.71 -9.09
N ASN A 363 -28.29 -18.55 -10.17
CA ASN A 363 -28.73 -19.67 -11.00
C ASN A 363 -27.53 -20.38 -11.65
N ILE A 364 -26.52 -19.63 -12.10
CA ILE A 364 -25.26 -20.20 -12.61
C ILE A 364 -24.53 -20.97 -11.51
N LEU A 365 -24.34 -20.36 -10.33
CA LEU A 365 -23.56 -20.94 -9.23
C LEU A 365 -24.22 -22.19 -8.63
N ASN A 366 -25.55 -22.24 -8.62
CA ASN A 366 -26.33 -23.34 -8.04
C ASN A 366 -26.62 -24.47 -9.03
N ASN A 367 -26.35 -24.30 -10.32
CA ASN A 367 -26.62 -25.32 -11.32
C ASN A 367 -25.51 -26.38 -11.36
N PRO A 368 -25.78 -27.65 -10.95
CA PRO A 368 -24.76 -28.69 -10.89
C PRO A 368 -24.26 -29.15 -12.26
N LYS A 369 -24.92 -28.74 -13.36
CA LYS A 369 -24.45 -29.01 -14.73
C LYS A 369 -23.33 -28.07 -15.15
N ASN A 370 -23.17 -26.93 -14.49
CA ASN A 370 -22.09 -26.00 -14.77
C ASN A 370 -20.78 -26.54 -14.17
N SER A 371 -19.71 -26.47 -14.95
CA SER A 371 -18.34 -26.69 -14.51
C SER A 371 -17.78 -25.37 -14.00
N ILE A 372 -17.64 -25.23 -12.69
CA ILE A 372 -17.20 -23.97 -12.06
C ILE A 372 -15.81 -24.17 -11.45
N VAL A 373 -14.91 -23.22 -11.72
CA VAL A 373 -13.58 -23.13 -11.10
C VAL A 373 -13.57 -21.99 -10.09
N TRP A 374 -13.38 -22.32 -8.83
CA TRP A 374 -13.17 -21.39 -7.73
C TRP A 374 -11.67 -21.27 -7.53
N TYR A 375 -11.12 -20.06 -7.52
CA TYR A 375 -9.68 -19.91 -7.38
C TYR A 375 -9.29 -18.64 -6.62
N ASP A 376 -8.10 -18.69 -6.04
CA ASP A 376 -7.49 -17.59 -5.33
C ASP A 376 -5.96 -17.64 -5.48
N PHE A 377 -5.30 -16.49 -5.33
CA PHE A 377 -3.85 -16.39 -5.40
C PHE A 377 -3.27 -15.63 -4.22
N GLU A 378 -2.06 -16.03 -3.85
CA GLU A 378 -1.18 -15.17 -3.07
C GLU A 378 0.03 -14.76 -3.90
N GLY A 379 0.37 -13.48 -3.76
CA GLY A 379 1.48 -12.83 -4.46
C GLY A 379 2.54 -12.34 -3.49
N PHE A 380 3.74 -12.11 -4.00
CA PHE A 380 4.78 -11.39 -3.27
C PHE A 380 5.38 -10.27 -4.11
N SER A 381 5.83 -9.21 -3.44
CA SER A 381 6.48 -8.07 -4.09
C SER A 381 7.83 -7.79 -3.45
N LEU A 382 8.77 -7.31 -4.25
CA LEU A 382 10.09 -6.86 -3.79
C LEU A 382 10.35 -5.45 -4.28
N PRO A 383 11.19 -4.66 -3.57
CA PRO A 383 11.58 -3.32 -3.99
C PRO A 383 12.56 -3.31 -5.19
N PHE A 384 12.77 -4.46 -5.81
CA PHE A 384 13.58 -4.68 -7.01
C PHE A 384 12.97 -5.82 -7.85
N PRO A 385 13.31 -5.97 -9.14
CA PRO A 385 12.74 -6.98 -10.02
C PRO A 385 12.98 -8.41 -9.50
N PRO A 386 11.94 -9.18 -9.17
CA PRO A 386 12.13 -10.57 -8.71
C PRO A 386 12.43 -11.54 -9.85
N ILE A 387 11.98 -11.20 -11.06
CA ILE A 387 12.18 -11.89 -12.33
C ILE A 387 12.41 -10.85 -13.43
N ASP A 388 12.95 -11.28 -14.57
CA ASP A 388 13.13 -10.40 -15.73
C ASP A 388 11.78 -9.87 -16.24
N GLY A 389 11.75 -8.59 -16.65
CA GLY A 389 10.56 -7.90 -17.13
C GLY A 389 9.66 -7.31 -16.04
N VAL A 390 9.82 -7.70 -14.76
CA VAL A 390 8.96 -7.22 -13.67
C VAL A 390 9.53 -5.95 -13.02
N GLU A 391 8.76 -4.86 -13.06
CA GLU A 391 9.11 -3.60 -12.38
C GLU A 391 9.14 -3.78 -10.83
N PRO A 392 9.94 -3.00 -10.09
CA PRO A 392 9.91 -2.97 -8.63
C PRO A 392 8.50 -2.79 -8.04
N TYR A 393 8.24 -3.41 -6.90
CA TYR A 393 6.96 -3.42 -6.15
C TYR A 393 5.77 -4.07 -6.87
N LYS A 394 5.93 -4.57 -8.10
CA LYS A 394 4.90 -5.41 -8.71
C LYS A 394 4.82 -6.75 -7.98
N GLN A 395 3.59 -7.22 -7.81
CA GLN A 395 3.35 -8.53 -7.21
C GLN A 395 3.52 -9.63 -8.25
N ILE A 396 4.13 -10.73 -7.82
CA ILE A 396 4.24 -11.97 -8.57
C ILE A 396 3.50 -13.05 -7.82
N VAL A 397 2.61 -13.76 -8.51
CA VAL A 397 1.90 -14.91 -7.94
C VAL A 397 2.89 -16.05 -7.72
N PHE A 398 2.91 -16.57 -6.49
CA PHE A 398 3.70 -17.74 -6.11
C PHE A 398 2.83 -18.88 -5.59
N GLN A 399 1.53 -18.62 -5.38
CA GLN A 399 0.60 -19.57 -4.81
C GLN A 399 -0.74 -19.50 -5.53
N LEU A 400 -1.34 -20.67 -5.78
CA LEU A 400 -2.62 -20.84 -6.44
C LEU A 400 -3.40 -21.97 -5.77
N SER A 401 -4.66 -21.70 -5.44
CA SER A 401 -5.62 -22.70 -4.99
C SER A 401 -6.77 -22.77 -5.99
N ILE A 402 -7.14 -23.98 -6.39
CA ILE A 402 -8.25 -24.24 -7.31
C ILE A 402 -9.16 -25.27 -6.69
N LYS A 403 -10.47 -24.99 -6.70
CA LYS A 403 -11.51 -26.00 -6.58
C LYS A 403 -12.35 -26.02 -7.82
N LYS A 404 -12.54 -27.20 -8.42
CA LYS A 404 -13.46 -27.40 -9.54
C LYS A 404 -14.69 -28.14 -9.07
N THR A 405 -15.86 -27.56 -9.29
CA THR A 405 -17.15 -28.19 -8.99
C THR A 405 -17.88 -28.53 -10.29
N TYR A 406 -18.23 -29.81 -10.48
CA TYR A 406 -19.01 -30.28 -11.63
C TYR A 406 -19.79 -31.54 -11.26
N LYS A 407 -21.10 -31.58 -11.56
CA LYS A 407 -21.99 -32.71 -11.22
C LYS A 407 -21.85 -33.17 -9.76
N ASN A 408 -21.82 -32.20 -8.84
CA ASN A 408 -21.63 -32.40 -7.39
C ASN A 408 -20.29 -33.03 -6.97
N LYS A 409 -19.32 -33.17 -7.88
CA LYS A 409 -17.95 -33.57 -7.55
C LYS A 409 -17.09 -32.33 -7.34
N ILE A 410 -16.21 -32.38 -6.34
CA ILE A 410 -15.23 -31.34 -6.06
C ILE A 410 -13.84 -31.92 -6.29
N TYR A 411 -13.09 -31.31 -7.20
CA TYR A 411 -11.65 -31.53 -7.36
C TYR A 411 -10.91 -30.35 -6.72
N THR A 412 -9.81 -30.61 -6.01
CA THR A 412 -9.01 -29.59 -5.34
C THR A 412 -7.56 -29.71 -5.76
N GLU A 413 -6.93 -28.57 -6.05
CA GLU A 413 -5.52 -28.48 -6.39
C GLU A 413 -4.91 -27.24 -5.74
N ASN A 414 -3.91 -27.45 -4.87
CA ASN A 414 -3.22 -26.38 -4.17
C ASN A 414 -1.73 -26.39 -4.51
N ILE A 415 -1.25 -25.28 -5.04
CA ILE A 415 0.10 -25.15 -5.59
C ILE A 415 0.80 -23.99 -4.91
N VAL A 416 2.05 -24.24 -4.52
CA VAL A 416 2.96 -23.22 -4.03
C VAL A 416 4.26 -23.40 -4.79
N TYR A 417 4.55 -22.44 -5.68
CA TYR A 417 5.78 -22.35 -6.44
C TYR A 417 6.89 -21.82 -5.54
N ASP A 418 8.12 -22.30 -5.72
CA ASP A 418 9.29 -21.81 -4.99
C ASP A 418 9.68 -20.42 -5.53
N PRO A 419 9.59 -19.33 -4.74
CA PRO A 419 9.92 -17.97 -5.17
C PRO A 419 11.30 -17.83 -5.82
N LYS A 420 12.28 -18.67 -5.46
CA LYS A 420 13.61 -18.64 -6.08
C LYS A 420 13.61 -19.08 -7.55
N LYS A 421 12.63 -19.90 -7.93
CA LYS A 421 12.55 -20.64 -9.20
C LYS A 421 11.42 -20.17 -10.11
N ILE A 422 10.68 -19.13 -9.74
CA ILE A 422 9.60 -18.60 -10.58
C ILE A 422 10.22 -17.98 -11.84
N ASP A 423 9.64 -18.36 -12.98
CA ASP A 423 9.92 -17.87 -14.32
C ASP A 423 8.61 -17.68 -15.10
N LEU A 424 8.71 -17.35 -16.39
CA LEU A 424 7.54 -17.18 -17.26
C LEU A 424 6.70 -18.46 -17.43
N ASN A 425 7.31 -19.65 -17.34
CA ASN A 425 6.58 -20.90 -17.53
C ASN A 425 5.62 -21.17 -16.37
N VAL A 426 5.96 -20.74 -15.16
CA VAL A 426 5.05 -20.78 -14.01
C VAL A 426 3.76 -19.99 -14.30
N PHE A 427 3.84 -18.84 -14.96
CA PHE A 427 2.65 -18.05 -15.29
C PHE A 427 1.79 -18.70 -16.37
N VAL A 428 2.42 -19.33 -17.36
CA VAL A 428 1.72 -20.16 -18.35
C VAL A 428 0.95 -21.27 -17.64
N GLU A 429 1.63 -22.01 -16.76
CA GLU A 429 1.04 -23.11 -16.00
C GLU A 429 -0.17 -22.64 -15.16
N ILE A 430 -0.05 -21.50 -14.47
CA ILE A 430 -1.14 -20.91 -13.69
C ILE A 430 -2.38 -20.67 -14.55
N ILE A 431 -2.22 -20.01 -15.71
CA ILE A 431 -3.34 -19.68 -16.61
C ILE A 431 -4.00 -20.97 -17.13
N GLU A 432 -3.21 -21.98 -17.49
CA GLU A 432 -3.73 -23.26 -17.98
C GLU A 432 -4.51 -24.02 -16.91
N LYS A 433 -4.00 -24.02 -15.67
CA LYS A 433 -4.67 -24.68 -14.54
C LYS A 433 -5.99 -24.02 -14.20
N ILE A 434 -6.06 -22.69 -14.19
CA ILE A 434 -7.33 -21.98 -13.97
C ILE A 434 -8.30 -22.32 -15.09
N TYR A 435 -7.87 -22.21 -16.35
CA TYR A 435 -8.72 -22.52 -17.51
C TYR A 435 -9.35 -23.92 -17.39
N SER A 436 -8.62 -24.88 -16.81
CA SER A 436 -9.12 -26.20 -16.38
C SER A 436 -9.95 -26.92 -17.47
N ASN A 437 -9.40 -26.96 -18.68
CA ASN A 437 -10.01 -27.56 -19.88
C ASN A 437 -11.35 -26.91 -20.29
N GLY A 438 -11.44 -25.59 -20.21
CA GLY A 438 -12.62 -24.84 -20.67
C GLY A 438 -13.80 -24.97 -19.72
N SER A 439 -13.55 -24.76 -18.41
CA SER A 439 -14.66 -24.66 -17.45
C SER A 439 -15.60 -23.51 -17.85
N ASP A 440 -16.89 -23.69 -17.56
CA ASP A 440 -17.94 -22.77 -18.01
C ASP A 440 -17.81 -21.41 -17.32
N TYR A 441 -17.53 -21.41 -16.01
CA TYR A 441 -17.43 -20.22 -15.18
C TYR A 441 -16.27 -20.27 -14.20
N PHE A 442 -15.80 -19.09 -13.81
CA PHE A 442 -14.76 -18.92 -12.82
C PHE A 442 -15.28 -18.04 -11.68
N VAL A 443 -14.88 -18.30 -10.45
CA VAL A 443 -15.36 -17.57 -9.28
C VAL A 443 -14.19 -17.16 -8.41
N VAL A 444 -14.18 -15.89 -8.04
CA VAL A 444 -13.22 -15.27 -7.14
C VAL A 444 -13.97 -14.37 -6.17
N PHE A 445 -13.32 -13.98 -5.07
CA PHE A 445 -13.96 -13.07 -4.12
C PHE A 445 -13.87 -11.60 -4.56
N ASN A 446 -12.80 -11.17 -5.24
CA ASN A 446 -12.61 -9.78 -5.63
C ASN A 446 -11.97 -9.66 -7.02
N LYS A 447 -12.79 -9.81 -8.07
CA LYS A 447 -12.39 -9.95 -9.48
C LYS A 447 -11.37 -8.92 -9.94
N SER A 448 -11.41 -7.71 -9.40
CA SER A 448 -10.45 -6.66 -9.73
C SER A 448 -9.00 -7.07 -9.44
N TYR A 449 -8.75 -7.77 -8.33
CA TYR A 449 -7.43 -8.23 -7.95
C TYR A 449 -6.95 -9.38 -8.85
N GLU A 450 -7.71 -10.49 -8.95
CA GLU A 450 -7.25 -11.67 -9.67
C GLU A 450 -7.10 -11.39 -11.17
N ASN A 451 -8.02 -10.63 -11.77
CA ASN A 451 -7.90 -10.26 -13.19
C ASN A 451 -6.69 -9.35 -13.46
N THR A 452 -6.33 -8.49 -12.50
CA THR A 452 -5.13 -7.66 -12.63
C THR A 452 -3.87 -8.54 -12.64
N ARG A 453 -3.78 -9.53 -11.74
CA ARG A 453 -2.65 -10.47 -11.69
C ARG A 453 -2.52 -11.31 -12.95
N ILE A 454 -3.64 -11.86 -13.46
CA ILE A 454 -3.65 -12.63 -14.71
C ILE A 454 -3.26 -11.75 -15.90
N LYS A 455 -3.76 -10.51 -15.97
CA LYS A 455 -3.40 -9.57 -17.03
C LYS A 455 -1.92 -9.21 -17.02
N GLU A 456 -1.34 -9.02 -15.83
CA GLU A 456 0.09 -8.77 -15.68
C GLU A 456 0.94 -9.95 -16.15
N MET A 457 0.54 -11.19 -15.81
CA MET A 457 1.18 -12.39 -16.35
C MET A 457 1.12 -12.45 -17.88
N MET A 458 -0.05 -12.19 -18.47
CA MET A 458 -0.22 -12.19 -19.93
C MET A 458 0.65 -11.13 -20.61
N ASN A 459 0.76 -9.93 -20.03
CA ASN A 459 1.64 -8.88 -20.56
C ASN A 459 3.11 -9.29 -20.51
N LEU A 460 3.56 -9.89 -19.39
CA LEU A 460 4.93 -10.38 -19.26
C LEU A 460 5.22 -11.50 -20.26
N ILE A 461 4.28 -12.44 -20.45
CA ILE A 461 4.40 -13.49 -21.47
C ILE A 461 4.49 -12.85 -22.86
N LYS A 462 3.62 -11.89 -23.19
CA LYS A 462 3.63 -11.19 -24.48
C LYS A 462 4.97 -10.52 -24.79
N GLU A 463 5.56 -9.83 -23.81
CA GLU A 463 6.81 -9.10 -23.97
C GLU A 463 8.03 -10.02 -24.19
N ASN A 464 7.94 -11.29 -23.76
CA ASN A 464 9.07 -12.22 -23.79
C ASN A 464 8.88 -13.41 -24.75
N ASP A 465 7.64 -13.79 -25.07
CA ASP A 465 7.28 -14.98 -25.85
C ASP A 465 5.90 -14.78 -26.52
N GLU A 466 5.89 -14.09 -27.66
CA GLU A 466 4.68 -13.73 -28.40
C GLU A 466 3.88 -14.96 -28.86
N GLU A 467 4.56 -16.04 -29.28
CA GLU A 467 3.91 -17.28 -29.70
C GLU A 467 3.14 -17.96 -28.55
N LYS A 468 3.73 -18.03 -27.35
CA LYS A 468 3.01 -18.53 -26.16
C LYS A 468 1.84 -17.63 -25.79
N HIS A 469 2.01 -16.32 -25.90
CA HIS A 469 0.92 -15.38 -25.65
C HIS A 469 -0.27 -15.63 -26.59
N GLU A 470 -0.04 -15.78 -27.90
CA GLU A 470 -1.10 -16.06 -28.87
C GLU A 470 -1.86 -17.36 -28.54
N LYS A 471 -1.13 -18.42 -28.14
CA LYS A 471 -1.74 -19.72 -27.74
C LYS A 471 -2.60 -19.62 -26.48
N LEU A 472 -2.28 -18.69 -25.57
CA LEU A 472 -3.01 -18.49 -24.32
C LEU A 472 -4.13 -17.46 -24.41
N LEU A 473 -4.13 -16.61 -25.43
CA LEU A 473 -5.02 -15.45 -25.52
C LEU A 473 -6.50 -15.82 -25.39
N TYR A 474 -6.93 -16.91 -26.03
CA TYR A 474 -8.31 -17.38 -25.92
C TYR A 474 -8.65 -17.88 -24.50
N LYS A 475 -7.72 -18.59 -23.84
CA LYS A 475 -7.90 -19.08 -22.47
C LYS A 475 -8.02 -17.91 -21.51
N TYR A 476 -7.14 -16.92 -21.66
CA TYR A 476 -7.14 -15.69 -20.90
C TYR A 476 -8.47 -14.94 -21.05
N ASN A 477 -8.91 -14.66 -22.28
CA ASN A 477 -10.16 -13.93 -22.51
C ASN A 477 -11.35 -14.70 -21.91
N HIS A 478 -11.40 -16.02 -22.11
CA HIS A 478 -12.44 -16.87 -21.53
C HIS A 478 -12.50 -16.78 -20.00
N ILE A 479 -11.35 -16.79 -19.33
CA ILE A 479 -11.28 -16.62 -17.86
C ILE A 479 -11.79 -15.25 -17.42
N ILE A 480 -11.35 -14.17 -18.08
CA ILE A 480 -11.69 -12.79 -17.69
C ILE A 480 -13.18 -12.48 -17.92
N GLU A 481 -13.72 -12.93 -19.04
CA GLU A 481 -15.12 -12.70 -19.43
C GLU A 481 -16.09 -13.50 -18.56
N ASN A 482 -15.74 -14.75 -18.21
CA ASN A 482 -16.61 -15.65 -17.44
C ASN A 482 -16.29 -15.72 -15.94
N THR A 483 -15.47 -14.80 -15.42
CA THR A 483 -15.20 -14.72 -13.98
C THR A 483 -16.25 -13.89 -13.24
N ILE A 484 -16.82 -14.47 -12.19
CA ILE A 484 -17.85 -13.93 -11.30
C ILE A 484 -17.18 -13.35 -10.06
N ASP A 485 -17.59 -12.14 -9.68
CA ASP A 485 -17.11 -11.44 -8.47
C ASP A 485 -18.12 -11.63 -7.32
N LEU A 486 -17.74 -12.34 -6.25
CA LEU A 486 -18.62 -12.49 -5.09
C LEU A 486 -18.73 -11.23 -4.23
N ALA A 487 -17.75 -10.32 -4.28
CA ALA A 487 -17.83 -9.05 -3.53
C ALA A 487 -18.93 -8.13 -4.07
N ASP A 488 -19.40 -8.31 -5.31
CA ASP A 488 -20.47 -7.51 -5.90
C ASP A 488 -21.78 -7.58 -5.11
N PHE A 489 -22.06 -8.72 -4.45
CA PHE A 489 -23.23 -8.87 -3.58
C PHE A 489 -23.20 -7.96 -2.35
N PHE A 490 -22.03 -7.47 -1.93
CA PHE A 490 -21.83 -6.79 -0.64
C PHE A 490 -21.23 -5.38 -0.76
N SER A 491 -20.74 -4.97 -1.94
CA SER A 491 -19.83 -3.82 -2.05
C SER A 491 -20.48 -2.52 -2.58
N LYS A 492 -21.66 -2.59 -3.19
CA LYS A 492 -22.30 -1.47 -3.89
C LYS A 492 -23.00 -0.49 -2.93
N TYR A 493 -22.22 0.37 -2.28
CA TYR A 493 -22.72 1.47 -1.44
C TYR A 493 -22.76 2.80 -2.18
N LYS A 494 -23.87 3.55 -2.06
CA LYS A 494 -23.89 4.97 -2.37
C LYS A 494 -24.63 5.76 -1.29
N ALA A 495 -23.86 6.34 -0.38
CA ALA A 495 -24.40 7.07 0.77
C ALA A 495 -25.38 8.20 0.37
N ASN A 496 -25.06 8.98 -0.67
CA ASN A 496 -25.90 10.11 -1.10
C ASN A 496 -27.23 9.67 -1.74
N GLU A 497 -27.31 8.44 -2.25
CA GLU A 497 -28.50 7.89 -2.90
C GLU A 497 -29.23 6.91 -1.97
N PHE A 498 -28.75 6.71 -0.73
CA PHE A 498 -29.26 5.71 0.22
C PHE A 498 -29.28 4.28 -0.37
N ILE A 499 -28.37 3.98 -1.31
CA ILE A 499 -28.29 2.67 -1.96
C ILE A 499 -27.41 1.74 -1.13
N LEU A 500 -27.96 0.56 -0.86
CA LEU A 500 -27.33 -0.55 -0.18
C LEU A 500 -26.96 -1.64 -1.19
N PRO A 501 -25.96 -2.47 -0.88
CA PRO A 501 -25.65 -3.64 -1.69
C PRO A 501 -26.80 -4.65 -1.69
N SER A 502 -26.76 -5.59 -2.63
CA SER A 502 -27.79 -6.62 -2.79
C SER A 502 -27.98 -7.45 -1.52
N ILE A 503 -26.90 -7.63 -0.75
CA ILE A 503 -26.91 -8.25 0.57
C ILE A 503 -26.19 -7.32 1.54
N PHE A 504 -26.95 -6.81 2.51
CA PHE A 504 -26.48 -5.85 3.49
C PHE A 504 -26.61 -6.38 4.91
N PHE A 505 -25.55 -6.20 5.71
CA PHE A 505 -25.55 -6.43 7.15
C PHE A 505 -24.94 -5.21 7.86
N SER A 506 -25.70 -4.61 8.79
CA SER A 506 -25.29 -3.43 9.55
C SER A 506 -24.04 -3.69 10.40
N LYS A 507 -23.91 -4.91 10.93
CA LYS A 507 -22.76 -5.39 11.74
C LYS A 507 -21.44 -5.32 10.98
N LEU A 508 -21.48 -5.42 9.65
CA LEU A 508 -20.30 -5.29 8.80
C LEU A 508 -19.87 -3.83 8.59
N LYS A 509 -20.70 -2.85 8.95
CA LYS A 509 -20.43 -1.41 8.85
C LYS A 509 -19.87 -0.96 7.50
N GLY A 510 -20.28 -1.61 6.42
CA GLY A 510 -19.82 -1.31 5.06
C GLY A 510 -18.50 -1.95 4.64
N TYR A 511 -17.88 -2.77 5.49
CA TYR A 511 -16.75 -3.62 5.11
C TYR A 511 -17.27 -4.92 4.52
N TYR A 512 -16.60 -5.43 3.51
CA TYR A 512 -17.06 -6.63 2.80
C TYR A 512 -15.91 -7.56 2.43
N SER A 513 -14.72 -7.45 3.03
CA SER A 513 -13.67 -8.44 2.79
C SER A 513 -14.11 -9.83 3.24
N ILE A 514 -13.64 -10.88 2.56
CA ILE A 514 -14.06 -12.26 2.79
C ILE A 514 -13.91 -12.67 4.27
N LYS A 515 -12.90 -12.14 4.96
CA LYS A 515 -12.63 -12.37 6.39
C LYS A 515 -13.70 -11.75 7.30
N LYS A 516 -14.27 -10.61 6.92
CA LYS A 516 -15.36 -9.98 7.67
C LYS A 516 -16.66 -10.76 7.50
N ILE A 517 -16.92 -11.25 6.28
CA ILE A 517 -18.10 -12.08 5.99
C ILE A 517 -17.98 -13.45 6.64
N GLU A 518 -16.81 -14.10 6.55
CA GLU A 518 -16.50 -15.34 7.26
C GLU A 518 -16.78 -15.19 8.75
N LYS A 519 -16.25 -14.15 9.39
CA LYS A 519 -16.47 -13.91 10.82
C LYS A 519 -17.95 -13.78 11.17
N LEU A 520 -18.75 -13.10 10.32
CA LEU A 520 -20.20 -13.01 10.50
C LEU A 520 -20.87 -14.40 10.43
N ILE A 521 -20.42 -15.25 9.51
CA ILE A 521 -20.91 -16.62 9.32
C ILE A 521 -20.53 -17.50 10.51
N THR A 522 -19.27 -17.49 10.94
CA THR A 522 -18.76 -18.37 11.99
C THR A 522 -19.27 -17.98 13.38
N GLU A 523 -19.48 -16.70 13.66
CA GLU A 523 -20.17 -16.22 14.89
C GLU A 523 -21.63 -16.69 14.98
N ASN A 524 -22.25 -17.07 13.85
CA ASN A 524 -23.63 -17.52 13.77
C ASN A 524 -23.77 -18.98 13.30
N LYS A 525 -22.69 -19.78 13.41
CA LYS A 525 -22.62 -21.16 12.90
C LYS A 525 -23.79 -22.05 13.29
N GLU A 526 -24.21 -21.99 14.56
CA GLU A 526 -25.32 -22.79 15.11
C GLU A 526 -26.67 -22.46 14.45
N LYS A 527 -26.89 -21.20 14.06
CA LYS A 527 -28.13 -20.74 13.42
C LYS A 527 -28.17 -21.08 11.93
N LEU A 528 -27.02 -20.97 11.26
CA LEU A 528 -26.93 -21.08 9.80
C LEU A 528 -26.99 -22.53 9.32
N ASN A 529 -26.34 -23.46 10.05
CA ASN A 529 -26.24 -24.87 9.67
C ASN A 529 -25.86 -25.08 8.19
N LEU A 530 -24.86 -24.33 7.71
CA LEU A 530 -24.33 -24.45 6.35
C LEU A 530 -23.64 -25.81 6.16
N LYS A 531 -23.51 -26.25 4.90
CA LYS A 531 -22.92 -27.55 4.58
C LYS A 531 -21.41 -27.52 4.76
N ASN A 532 -20.77 -26.42 4.34
CA ASN A 532 -19.34 -26.24 4.39
C ASN A 532 -18.98 -25.10 5.34
N PHE A 533 -18.12 -25.39 6.31
CA PHE A 533 -17.48 -24.38 7.15
C PHE A 533 -15.98 -24.45 6.96
N ILE A 534 -15.37 -23.28 6.86
CA ILE A 534 -13.91 -23.17 6.81
C ILE A 534 -13.31 -23.24 8.22
N ILE A 535 -11.99 -23.38 8.29
CA ILE A 535 -11.26 -23.14 9.54
C ILE A 535 -11.20 -21.61 9.72
N PRO A 536 -11.66 -21.04 10.85
CA PRO A 536 -11.56 -19.61 11.09
C PRO A 536 -10.14 -19.11 10.88
N TYR A 537 -9.96 -17.98 10.19
CA TYR A 537 -8.61 -17.49 9.81
C TYR A 537 -7.67 -17.31 11.00
N LYS A 538 -8.20 -17.02 12.19
CA LYS A 538 -7.43 -16.86 13.43
C LYS A 538 -6.81 -18.16 13.94
N GLU A 539 -7.32 -19.31 13.53
CA GLU A 539 -6.84 -20.64 13.92
C GLU A 539 -5.76 -21.16 12.96
N LEU A 540 -5.54 -20.49 11.83
CA LEU A 540 -4.50 -20.84 10.87
C LEU A 540 -3.14 -20.32 11.32
N VAL A 541 -2.07 -21.02 10.91
CA VAL A 541 -0.69 -20.56 11.08
C VAL A 541 -0.41 -19.35 10.18
N ILE A 542 -0.86 -19.41 8.93
CA ILE A 542 -0.87 -18.27 8.00
C ILE A 542 -2.28 -17.69 8.02
N GLN A 543 -2.42 -16.47 8.53
CA GLN A 543 -3.72 -15.84 8.81
C GLN A 543 -4.12 -14.80 7.75
N ASN A 544 -3.15 -14.32 6.97
CA ASN A 544 -3.37 -13.30 5.95
C ASN A 544 -2.30 -13.28 4.86
N GLY A 545 -2.62 -12.61 3.74
CA GLY A 545 -1.74 -12.48 2.60
C GLY A 545 -0.44 -11.74 2.91
N VAL A 546 -0.41 -10.83 3.89
CA VAL A 546 0.85 -10.19 4.33
C VAL A 546 1.82 -11.21 4.92
N LEU A 547 1.32 -12.14 5.75
CA LEU A 547 2.13 -13.20 6.31
C LEU A 547 2.55 -14.23 5.25
N ALA A 548 1.65 -14.57 4.31
CA ALA A 548 1.97 -15.43 3.17
C ALA A 548 3.08 -14.83 2.29
N MET A 549 2.93 -13.55 1.93
CA MET A 549 3.92 -12.76 1.20
C MET A 549 5.27 -12.72 1.93
N SER A 550 5.28 -12.51 3.25
CA SER A 550 6.52 -12.50 4.05
C SER A 550 7.28 -13.81 3.91
N LYS A 551 6.60 -14.97 3.96
CA LYS A 551 7.25 -16.28 3.79
C LYS A 551 7.85 -16.46 2.40
N ALA A 552 7.15 -15.97 1.38
CA ALA A 552 7.67 -15.99 0.01
C ALA A 552 8.91 -15.10 -0.15
N ILE A 553 8.92 -13.91 0.46
CA ILE A 553 10.06 -13.01 0.47
C ILE A 553 11.25 -13.65 1.22
N ASP A 554 11.01 -14.22 2.41
CA ASP A 554 12.04 -14.91 3.19
C ASP A 554 12.69 -16.04 2.38
N ARG A 555 11.84 -16.79 1.66
CA ARG A 555 12.31 -17.85 0.76
C ARG A 555 13.12 -17.26 -0.39
N TYR A 556 12.62 -16.23 -1.07
CA TYR A 556 13.30 -15.60 -2.20
C TYR A 556 14.71 -15.14 -1.82
N LEU A 557 14.83 -14.43 -0.69
CA LEU A 557 16.09 -13.87 -0.18
C LEU A 557 17.02 -14.93 0.43
N GLY A 558 16.54 -16.17 0.59
CA GLY A 558 17.31 -17.26 1.22
C GLY A 558 17.47 -17.12 2.73
N ILE A 559 16.60 -16.34 3.39
CA ILE A 559 16.52 -16.25 4.86
C ILE A 559 16.08 -17.61 5.43
N ILE A 560 15.15 -18.30 4.74
CA ILE A 560 14.74 -19.67 5.06
C ILE A 560 15.27 -20.68 4.04
N GLY A 561 15.74 -21.82 4.55
CA GLY A 561 16.28 -22.93 3.75
C GLY A 561 15.20 -23.83 3.14
N ASP A 562 15.62 -24.89 2.44
CA ASP A 562 14.70 -25.81 1.76
C ASP A 562 13.79 -26.54 2.74
N LYS A 563 14.34 -27.02 3.87
CA LYS A 563 13.56 -27.75 4.88
C LYS A 563 12.43 -26.91 5.48
N GLU A 564 12.75 -25.70 5.96
CA GLU A 564 11.75 -24.78 6.50
C GLU A 564 10.73 -24.37 5.43
N TRP A 565 11.16 -24.21 4.17
CA TRP A 565 10.24 -23.92 3.07
C TRP A 565 9.23 -25.05 2.81
N GLU A 566 9.65 -26.32 2.86
CA GLU A 566 8.72 -27.45 2.73
C GLU A 566 7.63 -27.44 3.82
N ASP A 567 8.00 -27.12 5.06
CA ASP A 567 7.05 -27.00 6.16
C ASP A 567 6.09 -25.80 5.96
N GLU A 568 6.62 -24.64 5.55
CA GLU A 568 5.82 -23.45 5.27
C GLU A 568 4.86 -23.65 4.10
N LYS A 569 5.25 -24.40 3.05
CA LYS A 569 4.37 -24.73 1.92
C LYS A 569 3.09 -25.44 2.37
N ILE A 570 3.14 -26.29 3.40
CA ILE A 570 1.95 -26.97 3.92
C ILE A 570 0.97 -25.94 4.50
N ASN A 571 1.47 -24.98 5.28
CA ASN A 571 0.64 -23.95 5.90
C ASN A 571 0.11 -22.94 4.88
N LEU A 572 0.93 -22.57 3.90
CA LEU A 572 0.51 -21.75 2.75
C LEU A 572 -0.64 -22.44 2.02
N LYS A 573 -0.48 -23.69 1.60
CA LYS A 573 -1.53 -24.45 0.90
C LYS A 573 -2.84 -24.49 1.67
N LYS A 574 -2.79 -24.73 2.99
CA LYS A 574 -3.97 -24.73 3.86
C LYS A 574 -4.68 -23.38 3.85
N TYR A 575 -3.95 -22.27 3.97
CA TYR A 575 -4.52 -20.93 4.00
C TYR A 575 -5.24 -20.58 2.69
N CYS A 576 -4.60 -20.75 1.53
CA CYS A 576 -5.24 -20.42 0.25
C CYS A 576 -6.35 -21.42 -0.15
N GLU A 577 -6.27 -22.68 0.29
CA GLU A 577 -7.43 -23.58 0.20
C GLU A 577 -8.62 -23.06 1.02
N ASN A 578 -8.35 -22.50 2.20
CA ASN A 578 -9.35 -21.92 3.08
C ASN A 578 -10.02 -20.69 2.44
N ASP A 579 -9.28 -19.84 1.72
CA ASP A 579 -9.83 -18.71 0.96
C ASP A 579 -10.82 -19.18 -0.12
N VAL A 580 -10.47 -20.21 -0.90
CA VAL A 580 -11.37 -20.79 -1.92
C VAL A 580 -12.58 -21.47 -1.28
N MET A 581 -12.39 -22.20 -0.17
CA MET A 581 -13.52 -22.77 0.58
C MET A 581 -14.43 -21.68 1.16
N ALA A 582 -13.88 -20.53 1.55
CA ALA A 582 -14.66 -19.43 2.06
C ALA A 582 -15.58 -18.86 0.99
N MET A 583 -15.17 -18.84 -0.28
CA MET A 583 -16.05 -18.45 -1.39
C MET A 583 -17.27 -19.38 -1.53
N ILE A 584 -17.04 -20.70 -1.44
CA ILE A 584 -18.12 -21.70 -1.46
C ILE A 584 -19.06 -21.49 -0.26
N MET A 585 -18.49 -21.31 0.94
CA MET A 585 -19.26 -21.02 2.16
C MET A 585 -20.06 -19.71 2.05
N VAL A 586 -19.50 -18.68 1.40
CA VAL A 586 -20.20 -17.41 1.13
C VAL A 586 -21.39 -17.63 0.20
N VAL A 587 -21.27 -18.43 -0.85
CA VAL A 587 -22.41 -18.74 -1.73
C VAL A 587 -23.49 -19.53 -0.99
N GLU A 588 -23.11 -20.49 -0.14
CA GLU A 588 -24.05 -21.19 0.74
C GLU A 588 -24.76 -20.23 1.69
N PHE A 589 -24.03 -19.26 2.25
CA PHE A 589 -24.58 -18.22 3.09
C PHE A 589 -25.55 -17.32 2.32
N ILE A 590 -25.21 -16.87 1.11
CA ILE A 590 -26.11 -16.10 0.25
C ILE A 590 -27.42 -16.87 0.02
N ASN A 591 -27.33 -18.13 -0.41
CA ASN A 591 -28.49 -18.99 -0.60
C ASN A 591 -29.33 -19.14 0.67
N TRP A 592 -28.67 -19.32 1.83
CA TRP A 592 -29.35 -19.40 3.12
C TRP A 592 -30.11 -18.12 3.45
N THR A 593 -29.49 -16.96 3.23
CA THR A 593 -30.09 -15.66 3.54
C THR A 593 -31.33 -15.40 2.69
N ILE A 594 -31.31 -15.79 1.42
CA ILE A 594 -32.45 -15.69 0.49
C ILE A 594 -33.60 -16.60 0.94
N LYS A 595 -33.29 -17.84 1.36
CA LYS A 595 -34.30 -18.80 1.83
C LYS A 595 -34.91 -18.40 3.17
N HIS A 596 -34.17 -17.69 4.01
CA HIS A 596 -34.58 -17.33 5.37
C HIS A 596 -34.61 -15.82 5.60
N LYS A 597 -35.17 -15.06 4.65
CA LYS A 597 -35.28 -13.59 4.71
C LYS A 597 -35.81 -13.05 6.04
N ASP A 598 -36.70 -13.78 6.71
CA ASP A 598 -37.26 -13.35 7.99
C ASP A 598 -36.29 -13.52 9.18
N LYS A 599 -35.30 -14.42 9.06
CA LYS A 599 -34.34 -14.77 10.12
C LYS A 599 -33.00 -14.04 9.98
N ILE A 600 -32.75 -13.37 8.86
CA ILE A 600 -31.46 -12.67 8.64
C ILE A 600 -31.24 -11.51 9.61
N LYS A 601 -32.33 -10.96 10.16
CA LYS A 601 -32.27 -9.90 11.17
C LYS A 601 -31.75 -10.40 12.53
N ASP A 602 -31.63 -11.71 12.71
CA ASP A 602 -31.10 -12.32 13.93
C ASP A 602 -29.58 -12.61 13.85
N LEU A 603 -28.95 -12.27 12.72
CA LEU A 603 -27.50 -12.41 12.47
C LEU A 603 -26.74 -11.11 12.78
#